data_AF-A0AAN0LYE6-F1
#
_entry.id   AF-A0AAN0LYE6-F1
#
_cell.length_a   1.000
_cell.length_b   1.000
_cell.length_c   1.000
_cell.angle_alpha   90.00
_cell.angle_beta   90.00
_cell.angle_gamma   90.00
#
_symmetry.space_group_name_H-M   'P 1'
#
loop_
_entity.id
_entity.type
_entity.pdbx_description
1 polymer ?
#
loop_
_entity_poly.entity_id
_entity_poly.type
_entity_poly.pdbx_seq_one_letter_code
_entity_poly.pdbx_strand_id
1 'polypeptide(L)'
;MQEATYAYMMAPATEISSLSTVEESFEIIENNKDVQAVLDNKHNTLGINVWSQGPHTVMDYTIHSPSSILIDEHAKSFEINVADPTQAQDSIMFSTDVEFSEAILPDNVSQIGNNVFVVDTRESNGVTTTITLNKKEKETPETGGETVPESGEETPPETGGEVNEIVENNKLSDSRSESLPQTGVSGFGMSLGAMLTIMGVIVFCFDIKKKLKKID
;
A
#
# COMPACT_ATOMS: atom_id res chain seq x y z
N MET A 1 -3.58 -24.97 -30.51
CA MET A 1 -2.60 -23.97 -31.01
C MET A 1 -1.70 -23.62 -29.85
N GLN A 2 -0.43 -23.29 -30.10
CA GLN A 2 0.42 -22.71 -29.07
C GLN A 2 0.24 -21.19 -29.13
N GLU A 3 -0.19 -20.60 -28.02
CA GLU A 3 -0.27 -19.14 -27.92
C GLU A 3 1.16 -18.58 -27.83
N ALA A 4 1.39 -17.46 -28.51
CA ALA A 4 2.70 -16.80 -28.52
C ALA A 4 2.76 -15.77 -27.39
N THR A 5 3.70 -15.93 -26.48
CA THR A 5 3.98 -15.00 -25.38
C THR A 5 5.28 -14.23 -25.67
N TYR A 6 5.38 -13.03 -25.12
CA TYR A 6 6.62 -12.26 -25.10
C TYR A 6 6.75 -11.52 -23.77
N ALA A 7 7.97 -11.10 -23.47
CA ALA A 7 8.27 -10.15 -22.42
C ALA A 7 9.47 -9.31 -22.88
N TYR A 8 9.45 -8.02 -22.54
CA TYR A 8 10.57 -7.10 -22.73
C TYR A 8 10.47 -6.00 -21.68
N MET A 9 11.59 -5.34 -21.42
CA MET A 9 11.65 -4.17 -20.55
C MET A 9 12.11 -2.97 -21.38
N MET A 10 11.56 -1.80 -21.07
CA MET A 10 12.09 -0.53 -21.58
C MET A 10 12.84 0.15 -20.43
N ALA A 11 14.13 0.43 -20.63
CA ALA A 11 14.98 1.14 -19.68
C ALA A 11 15.47 2.49 -20.27
N PRO A 12 14.60 3.53 -20.35
CA PRO A 12 15.00 4.83 -20.89
C PRO A 12 16.15 5.43 -20.09
N ALA A 13 17.07 6.11 -20.78
CA ALA A 13 18.22 6.81 -20.19
C ALA A 13 19.10 5.97 -19.23
N THR A 14 19.06 4.64 -19.33
CA THR A 14 19.93 3.73 -18.59
C THR A 14 21.19 3.44 -19.39
N GLU A 15 22.36 3.57 -18.76
CA GLU A 15 23.64 3.24 -19.37
C GLU A 15 23.74 1.74 -19.67
N ILE A 16 24.35 1.37 -20.81
CA ILE A 16 24.43 -0.03 -21.28
C ILE A 16 25.06 -0.96 -20.23
N SER A 17 26.05 -0.46 -19.49
CA SER A 17 26.74 -1.20 -18.41
C SER A 17 25.87 -1.51 -17.20
N SER A 18 24.72 -0.86 -17.05
CA SER A 18 23.79 -1.03 -15.92
C SER A 18 22.54 -1.83 -16.27
N LEU A 19 22.35 -2.20 -17.55
CA LEU A 19 21.13 -2.86 -18.03
C LEU A 19 20.86 -4.20 -17.34
N SER A 20 21.88 -5.02 -17.09
CA SER A 20 21.70 -6.32 -16.40
C SER A 20 21.22 -6.15 -14.96
N THR A 21 21.73 -5.15 -14.22
CA THR A 21 21.28 -4.85 -12.85
C THR A 21 19.85 -4.32 -12.82
N VAL A 22 19.44 -3.59 -13.86
CA VAL A 22 18.04 -3.17 -14.01
C VAL A 22 17.15 -4.36 -14.37
N GLU A 23 17.59 -5.25 -15.27
CA GLU A 23 16.87 -6.50 -15.60
C GLU A 23 16.66 -7.40 -14.37
N GLU A 24 17.73 -7.64 -13.60
CA GLU A 24 17.74 -8.41 -12.34
C GLU A 24 16.83 -7.82 -11.24
N SER A 25 16.39 -6.56 -11.38
CA SER A 25 15.46 -5.93 -10.43
C SER A 25 14.00 -6.38 -10.63
N PHE A 26 13.65 -7.03 -11.75
CA PHE A 26 12.26 -7.39 -12.06
C PHE A 26 12.10 -8.90 -12.27
N GLU A 27 11.00 -9.45 -11.74
CA GLU A 27 10.63 -10.85 -11.88
C GLU A 27 9.25 -10.98 -12.53
N ILE A 28 9.13 -11.84 -13.54
CA ILE A 28 7.84 -12.16 -14.16
C ILE A 28 7.22 -13.31 -13.35
N ILE A 29 6.26 -12.96 -12.49
CA ILE A 29 5.55 -13.93 -11.64
C ILE A 29 4.59 -14.78 -12.48
N GLU A 30 3.83 -14.14 -13.38
CA GLU A 30 2.95 -14.81 -14.34
C GLU A 30 2.96 -14.11 -15.71
N ASN A 31 2.89 -14.88 -16.79
CA ASN A 31 2.65 -14.37 -18.13
C ASN A 31 1.86 -15.40 -18.97
N ASN A 32 0.54 -15.43 -18.77
CA ASN A 32 -0.37 -16.30 -19.51
C ASN A 32 -1.61 -15.52 -19.97
N LYS A 33 -2.60 -16.23 -20.54
CA LYS A 33 -3.81 -15.63 -21.13
C LYS A 33 -4.83 -15.12 -20.09
N ASP A 34 -4.70 -15.55 -18.84
CA ASP A 34 -5.65 -15.29 -17.75
C ASP A 34 -5.07 -14.28 -16.75
N VAL A 35 -3.75 -14.32 -16.53
CA VAL A 35 -3.02 -13.43 -15.62
C VAL A 35 -1.67 -13.01 -16.22
N GLN A 36 -1.32 -11.75 -16.02
CA GLN A 36 0.05 -11.25 -16.18
C GLN A 36 0.46 -10.50 -14.92
N ALA A 37 1.61 -10.86 -14.34
CA ALA A 37 2.10 -10.27 -13.10
C ALA A 37 3.62 -10.10 -13.11
N VAL A 38 4.10 -8.96 -12.62
CA VAL A 38 5.52 -8.60 -12.52
C VAL A 38 5.80 -7.98 -11.15
N LEU A 39 6.86 -8.44 -10.49
CA LEU A 39 7.38 -7.90 -9.25
C LEU A 39 8.63 -7.05 -9.54
N ASP A 40 8.64 -5.80 -9.10
CA ASP A 40 9.84 -4.98 -8.95
C ASP A 40 10.43 -5.24 -7.56
N ASN A 41 11.47 -6.07 -7.50
CA ASN A 41 12.17 -6.46 -6.28
C ASN A 41 12.93 -5.31 -5.62
N LYS A 42 13.22 -4.23 -6.35
CA LYS A 42 13.96 -3.08 -5.83
C LYS A 42 13.03 -2.14 -5.04
N HIS A 43 11.78 -2.02 -5.47
CA HIS A 43 10.79 -1.16 -4.81
C HIS A 43 9.77 -1.96 -3.97
N ASN A 44 9.74 -3.29 -4.10
CA ASN A 44 8.72 -4.20 -3.56
C ASN A 44 7.31 -3.87 -4.08
N THR A 45 7.24 -3.63 -5.39
CA THR A 45 6.01 -3.26 -6.09
C THR A 45 5.56 -4.41 -6.98
N LEU A 46 4.36 -4.94 -6.76
CA LEU A 46 3.74 -6.00 -7.55
C LEU A 46 2.64 -5.42 -8.45
N GLY A 47 2.80 -5.51 -9.77
CA GLY A 47 1.74 -5.23 -10.73
C GLY A 47 1.08 -6.52 -11.20
N ILE A 48 -0.26 -6.56 -11.21
CA ILE A 48 -1.08 -7.69 -11.65
C ILE A 48 -2.18 -7.19 -12.60
N ASN A 49 -2.32 -7.84 -13.76
CA ASN A 49 -3.50 -7.73 -14.61
C ASN A 49 -4.16 -9.10 -14.74
N VAL A 50 -5.44 -9.18 -14.37
CA VAL A 50 -6.28 -10.37 -14.50
C VAL A 50 -7.27 -10.15 -15.64
N TRP A 51 -7.30 -11.10 -16.58
CA TRP A 51 -8.03 -11.01 -17.85
C TRP A 51 -9.31 -11.87 -17.87
N SER A 52 -9.42 -12.85 -16.97
CA SER A 52 -10.54 -13.79 -16.88
C SER A 52 -11.17 -13.83 -15.49
N GLN A 53 -12.26 -14.59 -15.35
CA GLN A 53 -12.93 -14.81 -14.07
C GLN A 53 -12.16 -15.86 -13.23
N GLY A 54 -11.91 -15.53 -11.97
CA GLY A 54 -11.06 -16.28 -11.04
C GLY A 54 -11.81 -17.26 -10.12
N PRO A 55 -11.13 -17.87 -9.13
CA PRO A 55 -9.90 -17.38 -8.50
C PRO A 55 -8.62 -17.51 -9.33
N HIS A 56 -7.79 -16.47 -9.24
CA HIS A 56 -6.42 -16.41 -9.73
C HIS A 56 -5.51 -15.96 -8.58
N THR A 57 -4.50 -16.75 -8.22
CA THR A 57 -3.63 -16.49 -7.06
C THR A 57 -2.23 -16.13 -7.51
N VAL A 58 -1.79 -14.90 -7.19
CA VAL A 58 -0.45 -14.37 -7.49
C VAL A 58 0.21 -14.01 -6.16
N MET A 59 1.23 -14.79 -5.78
CA MET A 59 1.84 -14.73 -4.44
C MET A 59 0.75 -14.77 -3.35
N ASP A 60 0.73 -13.82 -2.41
CA ASP A 60 -0.22 -13.79 -1.30
C ASP A 60 -1.59 -13.16 -1.64
N TYR A 61 -1.94 -13.00 -2.93
CA TYR A 61 -3.15 -12.31 -3.37
C TYR A 61 -4.00 -13.19 -4.29
N THR A 62 -5.28 -13.37 -3.98
CA THR A 62 -6.24 -14.11 -4.80
C THR A 62 -7.34 -13.21 -5.34
N ILE A 63 -7.46 -13.12 -6.67
CA ILE A 63 -8.36 -12.23 -7.40
C ILE A 63 -9.47 -13.05 -8.05
N HIS A 64 -10.72 -12.60 -7.97
CA HIS A 64 -11.88 -13.37 -8.46
C HIS A 64 -12.48 -12.89 -9.78
N SER A 65 -12.12 -11.70 -10.28
CA SER A 65 -12.66 -11.16 -11.53
C SER A 65 -11.60 -10.31 -12.28
N PRO A 66 -11.81 -9.95 -13.56
CA PRO A 66 -10.86 -9.14 -14.31
C PRO A 66 -10.57 -7.81 -13.62
N SER A 67 -9.30 -7.49 -13.42
CA SER A 67 -8.90 -6.29 -12.67
C SER A 67 -7.47 -5.89 -13.02
N SER A 68 -7.15 -4.61 -12.81
CA SER A 68 -5.76 -4.18 -12.68
C SER A 68 -5.48 -3.89 -11.20
N ILE A 69 -4.41 -4.46 -10.66
CA ILE A 69 -3.99 -4.29 -9.28
C ILE A 69 -2.51 -3.89 -9.25
N LEU A 70 -2.19 -2.86 -8.48
CA LEU A 70 -0.82 -2.50 -8.11
C LEU A 70 -0.72 -2.58 -6.59
N ILE A 71 0.29 -3.27 -6.08
CA ILE A 71 0.56 -3.40 -4.64
C ILE A 71 1.95 -2.84 -4.38
N ASP A 72 2.03 -1.79 -3.56
CA ASP A 72 3.27 -1.20 -3.11
C ASP A 72 3.53 -1.58 -1.65
N GLU A 73 4.59 -2.36 -1.40
CA GLU A 73 4.99 -2.72 -0.04
C GLU A 73 5.90 -1.65 0.57
N HIS A 74 5.45 -1.07 1.68
CA HIS A 74 6.20 -0.10 2.47
C HIS A 74 6.68 -0.71 3.79
N ALA A 75 7.55 -0.01 4.52
CA ALA A 75 8.10 -0.53 5.78
C ALA A 75 7.04 -0.88 6.84
N LYS A 76 5.90 -0.18 6.85
CA LYS A 76 4.82 -0.35 7.84
C LYS A 76 3.46 -0.74 7.28
N SER A 77 3.30 -0.77 5.96
CA SER A 77 2.01 -1.00 5.31
C SER A 77 2.17 -1.64 3.94
N PHE A 78 1.06 -2.12 3.39
CA PHE A 78 0.88 -2.39 1.97
C PHE A 78 -0.16 -1.40 1.44
N GLU A 79 0.12 -0.75 0.32
CA GLU A 79 -0.87 0.04 -0.41
C GLU A 79 -1.35 -0.77 -1.62
N ILE A 80 -2.64 -1.10 -1.65
CA ILE A 80 -3.27 -1.93 -2.68
C ILE A 80 -4.20 -1.04 -3.51
N ASN A 81 -3.80 -0.81 -4.76
CA ASN A 81 -4.47 0.02 -5.74
C ASN A 81 -5.22 -0.88 -6.74
N VAL A 82 -6.55 -0.84 -6.74
CA VAL A 82 -7.43 -1.73 -7.53
C VAL A 82 -8.31 -0.93 -8.49
N ALA A 83 -8.41 -1.35 -9.75
CA ALA A 83 -9.31 -0.75 -10.75
C ALA A 83 -10.05 -1.81 -11.56
N ASP A 84 -11.24 -1.46 -12.10
CA ASP A 84 -11.95 -2.19 -13.16
C ASP A 84 -11.64 -1.58 -14.54
N PRO A 85 -10.71 -2.16 -15.34
CA PRO A 85 -10.41 -1.65 -16.68
C PRO A 85 -11.55 -1.92 -17.68
N THR A 86 -12.50 -2.80 -17.34
CA THR A 86 -13.64 -3.14 -18.22
C THR A 86 -14.77 -2.11 -18.13
N GLN A 87 -14.82 -1.36 -17.03
CA GLN A 87 -15.86 -0.36 -16.71
C GLN A 87 -17.29 -0.92 -16.75
N ALA A 88 -17.43 -2.22 -16.47
CA ALA A 88 -18.65 -3.00 -16.66
C ALA A 88 -18.99 -3.90 -15.47
N GLN A 89 -18.15 -3.91 -14.43
CA GLN A 89 -18.37 -4.71 -13.24
C GLN A 89 -19.06 -3.89 -12.15
N ASP A 90 -20.00 -4.51 -11.44
CA ASP A 90 -20.57 -3.92 -10.22
C ASP A 90 -19.57 -3.93 -9.06
N SER A 91 -18.69 -4.94 -8.99
CA SER A 91 -17.67 -5.04 -7.96
C SER A 91 -16.48 -5.92 -8.37
N ILE A 92 -15.31 -5.64 -7.81
CA ILE A 92 -14.15 -6.56 -7.80
C ILE A 92 -14.02 -7.19 -6.41
N MET A 93 -13.80 -8.49 -6.36
CA MET A 93 -13.49 -9.21 -5.11
C MET A 93 -12.07 -9.78 -5.17
N PHE A 94 -11.30 -9.54 -4.12
CA PHE A 94 -9.99 -10.16 -3.91
C PHE A 94 -9.80 -10.53 -2.43
N SER A 95 -8.85 -11.41 -2.15
CA SER A 95 -8.43 -11.75 -0.81
C SER A 95 -6.91 -11.83 -0.70
N THR A 96 -6.39 -11.80 0.53
CA THR A 96 -4.94 -11.90 0.76
C THR A 96 -4.57 -12.77 1.95
N ASP A 97 -3.48 -13.52 1.83
CA ASP A 97 -2.88 -14.29 2.92
C ASP A 97 -1.87 -13.45 3.75
N VAL A 98 -1.64 -12.18 3.36
CA VAL A 98 -0.82 -11.22 4.10
C VAL A 98 -1.39 -10.95 5.49
N GLU A 99 -0.53 -11.01 6.51
CA GLU A 99 -0.89 -10.62 7.86
C GLU A 99 -0.80 -9.10 8.09
N PHE A 100 -1.93 -8.49 8.44
CA PHE A 100 -2.04 -7.09 8.83
C PHE A 100 -2.68 -6.94 10.23
N SER A 101 -2.48 -5.77 10.85
CA SER A 101 -3.07 -5.38 12.14
C SER A 101 -4.36 -4.58 11.98
N GLU A 102 -4.43 -3.76 10.92
CA GLU A 102 -5.54 -2.86 10.62
C GLU A 102 -5.65 -2.67 9.10
N ALA A 103 -6.88 -2.53 8.60
CA ALA A 103 -7.15 -2.15 7.21
C ALA A 103 -7.85 -0.78 7.17
N ILE A 104 -7.28 0.15 6.43
CA ILE A 104 -7.87 1.47 6.14
C ILE A 104 -8.56 1.35 4.77
N LEU A 105 -9.88 1.51 4.78
CA LEU A 105 -10.75 1.28 3.63
C LEU A 105 -11.48 2.59 3.25
N PRO A 106 -11.56 2.95 1.96
CA PRO A 106 -12.43 4.02 1.49
C PRO A 106 -13.90 3.55 1.44
N ASP A 107 -14.83 4.50 1.34
CA ASP A 107 -16.29 4.26 1.44
C ASP A 107 -16.85 3.22 0.45
N ASN A 108 -16.20 3.03 -0.71
CA ASN A 108 -16.60 2.06 -1.72
C ASN A 108 -15.99 0.65 -1.51
N VAL A 109 -15.33 0.39 -0.38
CA VAL A 109 -14.73 -0.93 -0.08
C VAL A 109 -15.33 -1.52 1.18
N SER A 110 -15.78 -2.77 1.08
CA SER A 110 -16.25 -3.58 2.20
C SER A 110 -15.31 -4.76 2.44
N GLN A 111 -15.02 -5.06 3.71
CA GLN A 111 -14.32 -6.29 4.11
C GLN A 111 -15.33 -7.35 4.56
N ILE A 112 -15.18 -8.58 4.06
CA ILE A 112 -16.09 -9.70 4.35
C ILE A 112 -15.31 -10.85 4.99
N GLY A 113 -15.43 -11.01 6.32
CA GLY A 113 -14.62 -11.96 7.07
C GLY A 113 -13.15 -11.54 7.15
N ASN A 114 -12.26 -12.50 7.43
CA ASN A 114 -10.83 -12.21 7.45
C ASN A 114 -10.30 -12.10 6.01
N ASN A 115 -9.64 -10.99 5.72
CA ASN A 115 -8.84 -10.71 4.53
C ASN A 115 -9.51 -10.80 3.15
N VAL A 116 -10.85 -10.87 3.04
CA VAL A 116 -11.56 -10.69 1.75
C VAL A 116 -12.09 -9.27 1.64
N PHE A 117 -11.78 -8.61 0.52
CA PHE A 117 -12.19 -7.25 0.20
C PHE A 117 -13.06 -7.24 -1.05
N VAL A 118 -14.14 -6.45 -1.00
CA VAL A 118 -15.04 -6.21 -2.12
C VAL A 118 -15.04 -4.72 -2.40
N VAL A 119 -14.54 -4.35 -3.58
CA VAL A 119 -14.52 -2.98 -4.10
C VAL A 119 -15.78 -2.79 -4.95
N ASP A 120 -16.64 -1.86 -4.59
CA ASP A 120 -17.73 -1.39 -5.44
C ASP A 120 -17.16 -0.56 -6.59
N THR A 121 -17.39 -1.01 -7.82
CA THR A 121 -16.87 -0.41 -9.05
C THR A 121 -17.96 0.24 -9.90
N ARG A 122 -19.21 0.27 -9.42
CA ARG A 122 -20.30 0.99 -10.10
C ARG A 122 -19.98 2.47 -10.18
N GLU A 123 -20.20 3.05 -11.36
CA GLU A 123 -19.93 4.47 -11.65
C GLU A 123 -18.45 4.89 -11.47
N SER A 124 -17.52 3.97 -11.19
CA SER A 124 -16.09 4.23 -11.05
C SER A 124 -15.43 4.70 -12.34
N ASN A 125 -15.98 4.31 -13.51
CA ASN A 125 -15.42 4.59 -14.84
C ASN A 125 -13.93 4.18 -14.97
N GLY A 126 -13.50 3.14 -14.26
CA GLY A 126 -12.11 2.66 -14.24
C GLY A 126 -11.15 3.46 -13.36
N VAL A 127 -11.67 4.31 -12.47
CA VAL A 127 -10.87 4.98 -11.42
C VAL A 127 -10.34 3.96 -10.42
N THR A 128 -9.06 4.10 -10.06
CA THR A 128 -8.39 3.31 -9.03
C THR A 128 -8.95 3.60 -7.63
N THR A 129 -9.21 2.53 -6.88
CA THR A 129 -9.52 2.56 -5.44
C THR A 129 -8.30 2.09 -4.66
N THR A 130 -7.90 2.84 -3.63
CA THR A 130 -6.72 2.54 -2.79
C THR A 130 -7.14 1.99 -1.44
N ILE A 131 -6.55 0.87 -1.02
CA ILE A 131 -6.72 0.21 0.28
C ILE A 131 -5.36 0.18 0.97
N THR A 132 -5.29 0.50 2.26
CA THR A 132 -4.03 0.40 3.02
C THR A 132 -4.13 -0.66 4.10
N LEU A 133 -3.21 -1.62 4.11
CA LEU A 133 -3.10 -2.65 5.15
C LEU A 133 -1.90 -2.35 6.03
N ASN A 134 -2.11 -1.98 7.29
CA ASN A 134 -1.03 -1.74 8.24
C ASN A 134 -0.44 -3.07 8.70
N LYS A 135 0.88 -3.24 8.60
CA LYS A 135 1.56 -4.48 9.01
C LYS A 135 1.41 -4.69 10.51
N LYS A 136 1.39 -5.95 10.95
CA LYS A 136 1.58 -6.25 12.37
C LYS A 136 2.97 -5.79 12.79
N GLU A 137 3.07 -5.09 13.93
CA GLU A 137 4.37 -4.85 14.54
C GLU A 137 4.96 -6.20 14.93
N LYS A 138 6.21 -6.43 14.52
CA LYS A 138 6.93 -7.65 14.86
C LYS A 138 7.34 -7.53 16.32
N GLU A 139 6.60 -8.19 17.22
CA GLU A 139 6.95 -8.27 18.63
C GLU A 139 8.43 -8.68 18.74
N THR A 140 9.24 -7.74 19.21
CA THR A 140 10.65 -8.02 19.49
C THR A 140 10.63 -8.81 20.79
N PRO A 141 11.14 -10.07 20.82
CA PRO A 141 11.18 -10.80 22.07
C PRO A 141 12.06 -10.02 23.03
N GLU A 142 11.47 -9.53 24.12
CA GLU A 142 12.24 -8.81 25.13
C GLU A 142 13.34 -9.74 25.63
N THR A 143 14.59 -9.31 25.48
CA THR A 143 15.76 -10.01 26.03
C THR A 143 15.62 -10.01 27.55
N GLY A 144 15.00 -11.07 28.07
CA GLY A 144 14.72 -11.24 29.49
C GLY A 144 15.99 -11.02 30.31
N GLY A 145 15.95 -10.00 31.18
CA GLY A 145 17.12 -9.57 31.94
C GLY A 145 17.70 -10.71 32.78
N GLU A 146 19.03 -10.85 32.74
CA GLU A 146 19.76 -11.75 33.62
C GLU A 146 19.50 -11.39 35.09
N THR A 147 18.80 -12.27 35.82
CA THR A 147 18.65 -12.15 37.26
C THR A 147 19.96 -12.52 37.95
N VAL A 148 20.77 -11.50 38.28
CA VAL A 148 21.85 -11.64 39.26
C VAL A 148 21.22 -11.93 40.63
N PRO A 149 21.64 -12.98 41.35
CA PRO A 149 21.13 -13.25 42.69
C PRO A 149 21.88 -12.40 43.73
N GLU A 150 21.19 -11.45 44.36
CA GLU A 150 21.73 -10.73 45.51
C GLU A 150 21.28 -11.38 46.83
N SER A 151 22.26 -11.63 47.71
CA SER A 151 22.06 -12.12 49.07
C SER A 151 21.46 -11.01 49.94
N GLY A 152 20.45 -11.32 50.76
CA GLY A 152 19.87 -10.32 51.68
C GLY A 152 20.75 -10.04 52.90
N GLU A 153 20.39 -9.00 53.68
CA GLU A 153 20.08 -9.07 55.13
C GLU A 153 19.55 -7.70 55.69
N GLU A 154 18.51 -7.77 56.54
CA GLU A 154 18.08 -6.84 57.63
C GLU A 154 17.69 -5.34 57.42
N THR A 155 16.96 -4.81 58.45
CA THR A 155 16.32 -3.48 58.63
C THR A 155 16.22 -3.17 60.15
N PRO A 156 15.81 -1.98 60.63
CA PRO A 156 16.09 -0.56 60.31
C PRO A 156 16.68 0.19 61.56
N PRO A 157 16.68 1.54 61.68
CA PRO A 157 15.54 2.29 62.27
C PRO A 157 15.33 3.77 61.81
N GLU A 158 14.36 4.46 62.42
CA GLU A 158 13.69 5.73 62.02
C GLU A 158 14.45 7.07 62.17
N THR A 159 14.11 8.08 61.31
CA THR A 159 13.63 9.48 61.60
C THR A 159 13.70 10.37 60.33
N GLY A 160 13.01 11.52 60.16
CA GLY A 160 11.89 12.15 60.90
C GLY A 160 11.69 13.67 60.56
N GLY A 161 10.45 14.10 60.20
CA GLY A 161 10.05 15.50 59.89
C GLY A 161 10.17 15.92 58.41
N GLU A 162 9.48 16.94 57.85
CA GLU A 162 8.35 17.78 58.33
C GLU A 162 7.60 18.42 57.10
N VAL A 163 6.58 19.26 57.32
CA VAL A 163 5.56 19.76 56.34
C VAL A 163 5.89 21.15 55.75
N ASN A 164 5.25 21.54 54.62
CA ASN A 164 4.72 22.90 54.25
C ASN A 164 4.31 22.90 52.74
N GLU A 165 3.05 23.00 52.31
CA GLU A 165 2.09 24.15 52.27
C GLU A 165 2.38 25.31 51.28
N ILE A 166 1.47 25.45 50.28
CA ILE A 166 0.81 26.68 49.76
C ILE A 166 1.73 27.75 49.09
N VAL A 167 1.43 28.26 47.88
CA VAL A 167 0.57 29.45 47.61
C VAL A 167 -0.09 29.41 46.21
N GLU A 168 -1.29 29.97 46.19
CA GLU A 168 -2.34 30.02 45.15
C GLU A 168 -2.30 31.35 44.33
N ASN A 169 -3.29 31.56 43.44
CA ASN A 169 -3.81 32.85 42.92
C ASN A 169 -3.19 33.49 41.65
N ASN A 170 -3.96 34.08 40.70
CA ASN A 170 -5.40 33.98 40.37
C ASN A 170 -5.73 34.70 39.02
N LYS A 171 -6.94 34.45 38.46
CA LYS A 171 -7.72 35.26 37.47
C LYS A 171 -7.09 35.58 36.08
N LEU A 172 -7.75 35.37 34.93
CA LEU A 172 -9.12 35.70 34.45
C LEU A 172 -9.33 37.17 34.05
N SER A 173 -9.39 37.43 32.74
CA SER A 173 -10.27 38.44 32.12
C SER A 173 -10.51 38.15 30.63
N ASP A 174 -11.77 38.14 30.24
CA ASP A 174 -12.29 38.02 28.87
C ASP A 174 -12.25 39.37 28.12
N SER A 175 -12.00 39.36 26.80
CA SER A 175 -12.34 40.49 25.93
C SER A 175 -12.50 40.07 24.46
N ARG A 176 -13.75 40.01 24.01
CA ARG A 176 -14.17 39.77 22.63
C ARG A 176 -14.12 41.06 21.80
N SER A 177 -13.50 41.03 20.62
CA SER A 177 -13.62 42.07 19.60
C SER A 177 -13.73 41.47 18.19
N GLU A 178 -14.73 41.90 17.44
CA GLU A 178 -15.02 41.40 16.09
C GLU A 178 -14.25 42.21 15.03
N SER A 179 -13.67 41.55 14.04
CA SER A 179 -13.55 42.10 12.69
C SER A 179 -13.32 41.03 11.62
N LEU A 180 -13.95 41.22 10.48
CA LEU A 180 -13.76 40.56 9.19
C LEU A 180 -13.95 41.63 8.11
N PRO A 181 -13.54 41.41 6.85
CA PRO A 181 -12.55 40.45 6.33
C PRO A 181 -11.46 41.17 5.50
N GLN A 182 -10.24 40.60 5.36
CA GLN A 182 -9.41 40.88 4.18
C GLN A 182 -8.63 39.68 3.67
N THR A 183 -8.59 39.61 2.34
CA THR A 183 -7.77 38.72 1.50
C THR A 183 -6.28 39.00 1.67
N GLY A 184 -5.45 37.97 1.86
CA GLY A 184 -4.00 38.15 1.96
C GLY A 184 -3.25 36.83 1.82
N VAL A 185 -2.51 36.67 0.71
CA VAL A 185 -1.74 35.48 0.35
C VAL A 185 -0.60 35.24 1.35
N SER A 186 -0.53 34.05 1.96
CA SER A 186 0.69 33.56 2.63
C SER A 186 0.63 32.04 2.89
N GLY A 187 1.75 31.35 2.68
CA GLY A 187 2.09 30.23 3.57
C GLY A 187 1.67 28.80 3.21
N PHE A 188 1.53 28.42 1.94
CA PHE A 188 1.66 27.00 1.55
C PHE A 188 2.81 26.80 0.57
N GLY A 189 3.99 26.50 1.14
CA GLY A 189 5.12 25.99 0.39
C GLY A 189 4.86 24.55 -0.03
N MET A 190 4.07 24.33 -1.08
CA MET A 190 4.03 23.03 -1.72
C MET A 190 5.37 22.78 -2.40
N SER A 191 6.08 21.76 -1.93
CA SER A 191 7.29 21.24 -2.55
C SER A 191 6.94 20.60 -3.90
N LEU A 192 6.83 21.43 -4.94
CA LEU A 192 6.55 21.02 -6.32
C LEU A 192 7.80 20.44 -7.00
N GLY A 193 8.52 19.58 -6.30
CA GLY A 193 9.80 19.02 -6.70
C GLY A 193 9.88 17.54 -6.38
N ALA A 194 10.13 16.74 -7.42
CA ALA A 194 10.40 15.30 -7.38
C ALA A 194 9.25 14.38 -6.91
N MET A 195 8.24 14.20 -7.77
CA MET A 195 7.59 12.89 -7.92
C MET A 195 7.36 12.55 -9.40
N LEU A 196 8.42 12.74 -10.20
CA LEU A 196 8.47 12.37 -11.61
C LEU A 196 9.71 11.51 -11.85
N THR A 197 9.76 10.37 -11.17
CA THR A 197 10.88 9.41 -11.29
C THR A 197 10.35 8.01 -11.00
N ILE A 198 10.49 7.11 -11.97
CA ILE A 198 10.21 5.66 -11.88
C ILE A 198 8.73 5.26 -11.63
N MET A 199 7.82 5.68 -12.52
CA MET A 199 6.74 4.77 -12.96
C MET A 199 6.94 4.47 -14.44
N GLY A 200 7.91 3.59 -14.70
CA GLY A 200 8.32 3.16 -16.02
C GLY A 200 7.35 2.16 -16.66
N VAL A 201 6.13 2.61 -16.94
CA VAL A 201 5.28 2.16 -18.06
C VAL A 201 5.45 0.67 -18.44
N ILE A 202 4.94 -0.23 -17.59
CA ILE A 202 4.77 -1.65 -17.97
C ILE A 202 3.57 -1.75 -18.92
N VAL A 203 3.79 -1.43 -20.19
CA VAL A 203 2.79 -1.62 -21.26
C VAL A 203 2.79 -3.08 -21.69
N PHE A 204 1.84 -3.84 -21.15
CA PHE A 204 1.41 -5.11 -21.73
C PHE A 204 0.56 -4.84 -22.97
N CYS A 205 1.17 -4.84 -24.14
CA CYS A 205 0.41 -4.98 -25.39
C CYS A 205 -0.08 -6.43 -25.53
N PHE A 206 -1.22 -6.64 -26.19
CA PHE A 206 -1.60 -7.93 -26.77
C PHE A 206 -1.99 -7.72 -28.24
N ASP A 207 -1.38 -8.49 -29.15
CA ASP A 207 -1.88 -8.63 -30.52
C ASP A 207 -3.12 -9.53 -30.53
N ILE A 208 -4.28 -8.93 -30.29
CA ILE A 208 -5.56 -9.59 -30.55
C ILE A 208 -5.68 -9.74 -32.07
N LYS A 209 -5.27 -10.91 -32.58
CA LYS A 209 -5.39 -11.31 -33.98
C LYS A 209 -6.81 -11.09 -34.50
N LYS A 210 -7.07 -9.91 -35.07
CA LYS A 210 -8.23 -9.66 -35.91
C LYS A 210 -8.13 -10.59 -37.11
N LYS A 211 -8.88 -11.69 -37.07
CA LYS A 211 -9.17 -12.49 -38.27
C LYS A 211 -9.90 -11.59 -39.27
N LEU A 212 -9.14 -10.97 -40.17
CA LEU A 212 -9.67 -10.45 -41.41
C LEU A 212 -10.29 -11.64 -42.14
N LYS A 213 -11.63 -11.70 -42.13
CA LYS A 213 -12.38 -12.53 -43.07
C LYS A 213 -11.87 -12.18 -44.46
N LYS A 214 -11.43 -13.19 -45.21
CA LYS A 214 -11.31 -13.05 -46.65
C LYS A 214 -12.70 -12.68 -47.18
N ILE A 215 -12.74 -11.62 -47.98
CA ILE A 215 -13.83 -11.38 -48.92
C ILE A 215 -13.37 -12.05 -50.22
N ASP A 216 -14.26 -12.85 -50.81
CA ASP A 216 -14.04 -13.56 -52.07
C ASP A 216 -13.93 -12.60 -53.27
#